data_AF-A0A942CGU5-F1
#
_entry.id   AF-A0A942CGU5-F1
#
_cell.length_a   1.000
_cell.length_b   1.000
_cell.length_c   1.000
_cell.angle_alpha   90.00
_cell.angle_beta   90.00
_cell.angle_gamma   90.00
#
_symmetry.space_group_name_H-M   'P 1'
#
loop_
_entity.id
_entity.type
_entity.pdbx_description
1 polymer ?
#
loop_
_entity_poly.entity_id
_entity_poly.type
_entity_poly.pdbx_seq_one_letter_code
_entity_poly.pdbx_strand_id
1 'polypeptide(L)'
;MANNDLWREHFGENLVRASFLPTTTQEPTRDDFYDSRFGKIDRPGNGFAEMLKNPDPEFLKMAAERDPKLRRELDDAEAAEVAKEFLAKNPRYYASNPNFDAIVSFLGEQYLGNSNEDAADTELALYRAGHWTVENLTSAYQSLLKLGHLEVPKGAVRELTSKEKTAVLSAVRAGDIEGAVIDYVTYAYGGKLPKYSSQREFLAQNSELVGKASVFVFSHTRTDVAPSRWAEFRHRIARIPMLTLPVLESAWDRFCEERAARPASVVTPTEEENKQDESFDFDNLPIEELGRLRALTLREQSRRK
;
A
#
# COMPACT_ATOMS: atom_id res chain seq x y z
N MET A 1 15.62 7.18 23.38
CA MET A 1 14.69 6.03 23.30
C MET A 1 14.18 5.98 21.88
N ALA A 2 14.88 5.23 21.02
CA ALA A 2 14.58 5.14 19.60
C ALA A 2 13.51 4.07 19.38
N ASN A 3 12.37 4.48 18.82
CA ASN A 3 11.31 3.59 18.38
C ASN A 3 11.72 3.08 17.00
N ASN A 4 12.49 1.99 16.96
CA ASN A 4 12.87 1.34 15.70
C ASN A 4 11.60 0.86 15.01
N ASP A 5 11.32 1.48 13.86
CA ASP A 5 10.16 1.23 13.02
C ASP A 5 10.35 -0.10 12.25
N LEU A 6 10.25 -1.21 12.99
CA LEU A 6 10.32 -2.62 12.54
C LEU A 6 9.30 -2.96 11.43
N TRP A 7 8.40 -2.03 11.10
CA TRP A 7 7.40 -2.16 10.04
C TRP A 7 7.96 -2.04 8.63
N ARG A 8 9.07 -1.32 8.42
CA ARG A 8 9.67 -1.13 7.09
C ARG A 8 10.55 -2.29 6.63
N GLU A 9 11.20 -3.01 7.54
CA GLU A 9 12.22 -4.01 7.19
C GLU A 9 11.69 -5.44 7.02
N HIS A 10 10.51 -5.79 7.56
CA HIS A 10 10.05 -7.19 7.62
C HIS A 10 8.81 -7.54 6.78
N PHE A 11 8.23 -6.59 6.06
CA PHE A 11 7.06 -6.81 5.19
C PHE A 11 7.36 -6.69 3.69
N GLY A 12 8.65 -6.59 3.33
CA GLY A 12 9.13 -6.68 1.96
C GLY A 12 9.15 -8.13 1.43
N GLU A 13 8.30 -8.37 0.43
CA GLU A 13 8.60 -9.19 -0.75
C GLU A 13 8.20 -10.68 -0.87
N ASN A 14 7.77 -11.43 0.15
CA ASN A 14 7.52 -12.88 -0.06
C ASN A 14 6.14 -13.47 0.26
N LEU A 15 5.06 -12.65 0.26
CA LEU A 15 3.68 -13.16 0.41
C LEU A 15 2.67 -12.64 -0.63
N VAL A 16 3.11 -11.95 -1.69
CA VAL A 16 2.20 -11.33 -2.68
C VAL A 16 2.01 -12.17 -3.96
N ARG A 17 2.58 -13.38 -4.02
CA ARG A 17 2.39 -14.32 -5.15
C ARG A 17 1.45 -15.46 -4.81
N ALA A 18 0.18 -15.13 -4.53
CA ALA A 18 -0.93 -16.05 -4.72
C ALA A 18 -2.21 -15.23 -4.89
N SER A 19 -2.67 -15.17 -6.15
CA SER A 19 -4.08 -15.19 -6.56
C SER A 19 -5.08 -14.36 -5.73
N PHE A 20 -5.43 -13.23 -6.33
CA PHE A 20 -6.66 -12.48 -6.11
C PHE A 20 -7.88 -13.39 -5.88
N LEU A 21 -8.65 -13.01 -4.86
CA LEU A 21 -9.99 -13.43 -4.41
C LEU A 21 -10.95 -13.99 -5.50
N PRO A 22 -11.95 -14.78 -5.08
CA PRO A 22 -12.82 -15.55 -5.95
C PRO A 22 -13.50 -14.71 -7.02
N THR A 23 -13.66 -15.31 -8.19
CA THR A 23 -14.47 -14.84 -9.31
C THR A 23 -15.95 -14.83 -8.90
N THR A 24 -16.34 -13.87 -8.07
CA THR A 24 -17.74 -13.49 -7.96
C THR A 24 -17.96 -12.39 -8.99
N THR A 25 -18.22 -12.81 -10.23
CA THR A 25 -18.80 -11.97 -11.27
C THR A 25 -20.24 -11.64 -10.86
N GLN A 26 -20.41 -10.80 -9.84
CA GLN A 26 -21.59 -9.97 -9.76
C GLN A 26 -21.27 -8.74 -10.60
N GLU A 27 -21.82 -8.69 -11.80
CA GLU A 27 -21.96 -7.44 -12.53
C GLU A 27 -22.64 -6.45 -11.56
N PRO A 28 -21.97 -5.35 -11.18
CA PRO A 28 -22.68 -4.32 -10.44
C PRO A 28 -23.77 -3.81 -11.38
N THR A 29 -25.03 -3.97 -10.96
CA THR A 29 -26.17 -3.30 -11.58
C THR A 29 -25.82 -1.83 -11.71
N ARG A 30 -25.67 -1.43 -12.96
CA ARG A 30 -25.08 -0.18 -13.42
C ARG A 30 -26.09 0.95 -13.36
N ASP A 31 -26.76 1.10 -12.23
CA ASP A 31 -27.73 2.16 -12.00
C ASP A 31 -27.48 2.78 -10.62
N ASP A 32 -27.36 4.12 -10.64
CA ASP A 32 -27.38 5.04 -9.51
C ASP A 32 -26.14 5.15 -8.61
N PHE A 33 -24.94 5.42 -9.15
CA PHE A 33 -23.87 6.15 -8.41
C PHE A 33 -22.77 6.75 -9.33
N TYR A 34 -23.11 7.15 -10.56
CA TYR A 34 -22.21 7.91 -11.43
C TYR A 34 -22.24 9.40 -11.07
N ASP A 35 -21.47 9.80 -10.06
CA ASP A 35 -21.21 11.21 -9.75
C ASP A 35 -20.09 11.75 -10.67
N SER A 36 -20.48 12.05 -11.91
CA SER A 36 -20.14 13.19 -12.79
C SER A 36 -18.74 13.85 -12.83
N ARG A 37 -17.66 13.32 -12.26
CA ARG A 37 -16.29 13.85 -12.51
C ARG A 37 -15.45 13.01 -13.49
N PHE A 38 -15.86 11.76 -13.73
CA PHE A 38 -15.30 10.90 -14.79
C PHE A 38 -16.24 10.71 -16.00
N GLY A 39 -17.35 11.46 -16.09
CA GLY A 39 -18.14 11.56 -17.32
C GLY A 39 -19.62 11.92 -17.17
N LYS A 40 -19.96 13.20 -17.40
CA LYS A 40 -20.84 13.71 -18.47
C LYS A 40 -20.62 15.21 -18.58
N ILE A 41 -19.78 15.60 -19.53
CA ILE A 41 -19.58 17.00 -19.92
C ILE A 41 -20.72 17.37 -20.86
N ASP A 42 -21.85 17.83 -20.32
CA ASP A 42 -22.81 18.62 -21.10
C ASP A 42 -22.37 20.09 -21.03
N ARG A 43 -21.53 20.49 -21.99
CA ARG A 43 -21.18 21.90 -22.25
C ARG A 43 -22.37 22.59 -22.94
N PRO A 44 -22.80 23.79 -22.49
CA PRO A 44 -23.50 24.71 -23.38
C PRO A 44 -22.45 25.47 -24.19
N GLY A 45 -22.33 25.17 -25.50
CA GLY A 45 -21.40 25.89 -26.37
C GLY A 45 -21.24 25.27 -27.76
N ASN A 46 -22.33 25.22 -28.54
CA ASN A 46 -22.40 24.60 -29.88
C ASN A 46 -21.62 25.32 -31.01
N GLY A 47 -20.50 26.00 -30.72
CA GLY A 47 -19.67 26.66 -31.73
C GLY A 47 -18.22 26.15 -31.80
N PHE A 48 -17.64 25.70 -30.68
CA PHE A 48 -16.20 25.42 -30.58
C PHE A 48 -15.86 23.93 -30.59
N ALA A 49 -16.79 23.07 -30.15
CA ALA A 49 -16.65 21.61 -30.21
C ALA A 49 -16.59 21.05 -31.65
N GLU A 50 -16.99 21.83 -32.67
CA GLU A 50 -16.83 21.48 -34.08
C GLU A 50 -15.50 21.93 -34.69
N MET A 51 -14.87 23.02 -34.21
CA MET A 51 -13.53 23.46 -34.66
C MET A 51 -12.40 22.61 -34.07
N LEU A 52 -12.63 21.94 -32.94
CA LEU A 52 -11.69 21.03 -32.27
C LEU A 52 -11.66 19.61 -32.86
N LYS A 53 -12.46 19.31 -33.91
CA LYS A 53 -12.54 17.94 -34.45
C LYS A 53 -11.34 17.52 -35.30
N ASN A 54 -10.49 18.45 -35.79
CA ASN A 54 -9.18 18.18 -36.44
C ASN A 54 -8.27 19.44 -36.59
N PRO A 55 -8.00 20.26 -35.55
CA PRO A 55 -6.99 21.30 -35.65
C PRO A 55 -5.57 20.70 -35.58
N ASP A 56 -4.65 21.28 -36.33
CA ASP A 56 -3.23 20.93 -36.27
C ASP A 56 -2.71 21.14 -34.82
N PRO A 57 -2.09 20.12 -34.18
CA PRO A 57 -1.58 20.22 -32.81
C PRO A 57 -0.63 21.41 -32.61
N GLU A 58 0.11 21.82 -33.64
CA GLU A 58 1.01 22.98 -33.55
C GLU A 58 0.24 24.30 -33.47
N PHE A 59 -0.87 24.41 -34.19
CA PHE A 59 -1.72 25.60 -34.16
C PHE A 59 -2.38 25.80 -32.79
N LEU A 60 -2.82 24.70 -32.16
CA LEU A 60 -3.38 24.74 -30.81
C LEU A 60 -2.35 25.21 -29.77
N LYS A 61 -1.10 24.77 -29.89
CA LYS A 61 -0.02 25.23 -29.00
C LYS A 61 0.27 26.72 -29.17
N MET A 62 0.34 27.22 -30.39
CA MET A 62 0.54 28.66 -30.66
C MET A 62 -0.65 29.51 -30.19
N ALA A 63 -1.88 29.00 -30.31
CA ALA A 63 -3.08 29.69 -29.81
C ALA A 63 -3.11 29.71 -28.27
N ALA A 64 -2.72 28.60 -27.63
CA ALA A 64 -2.62 28.50 -26.18
C ALA A 64 -1.54 29.43 -25.59
N GLU A 65 -0.46 29.73 -26.32
CA GLU A 65 0.53 30.74 -25.90
C GLU A 65 -0.05 32.17 -25.83
N ARG A 66 -1.12 32.45 -26.58
CA ARG A 66 -1.73 33.78 -26.69
C ARG A 66 -2.97 33.97 -25.82
N ASP A 67 -3.67 32.89 -25.46
CA ASP A 67 -4.88 32.93 -24.64
C ASP A 67 -4.75 31.99 -23.41
N PRO A 68 -4.68 32.54 -22.18
CA PRO A 68 -4.62 31.75 -20.95
C PRO A 68 -5.79 30.78 -20.76
N LYS A 69 -6.97 31.09 -21.31
CA LYS A 69 -8.14 30.18 -21.22
C LYS A 69 -7.94 28.96 -22.10
N LEU A 70 -7.50 29.16 -23.35
CA LEU A 70 -7.17 28.07 -24.27
C LEU A 70 -6.05 27.19 -23.72
N ARG A 71 -5.06 27.79 -23.04
CA ARG A 71 -4.01 27.02 -22.38
C ARG A 71 -4.57 26.10 -21.30
N ARG A 72 -5.47 26.60 -20.46
CA ARG A 72 -6.09 25.79 -19.42
C ARG A 72 -6.92 24.65 -20.02
N GLU A 73 -7.72 24.92 -21.05
CA GLU A 73 -8.51 23.86 -21.72
C GLU A 73 -7.64 22.78 -22.35
N LEU A 74 -6.47 23.14 -22.91
CA LEU A 74 -5.53 22.19 -23.48
C LEU A 74 -4.82 21.37 -22.40
N ASP A 75 -4.33 22.02 -21.33
CA ASP A 75 -3.73 21.34 -20.19
C ASP A 75 -4.73 20.33 -19.57
N ASP A 76 -6.00 20.72 -19.37
CA ASP A 76 -7.05 19.86 -18.84
C ASP A 76 -7.35 18.66 -19.76
N ALA A 77 -7.35 18.87 -21.08
CA ALA A 77 -7.58 17.80 -22.05
C ALA A 77 -6.43 16.78 -22.07
N GLU A 78 -5.18 17.25 -22.01
CA GLU A 78 -4.00 16.39 -21.96
C GLU A 78 -3.93 15.63 -20.62
N ALA A 79 -4.23 16.28 -19.50
CA ALA A 79 -4.33 15.63 -18.19
C ALA A 79 -5.42 14.54 -18.17
N ALA A 80 -6.56 14.77 -18.84
CA ALA A 80 -7.63 13.78 -18.96
C ALA A 80 -7.21 12.54 -19.77
N GLU A 81 -6.35 12.67 -20.78
CA GLU A 81 -5.80 11.53 -21.51
C GLU A 81 -4.88 10.66 -20.63
N VAL A 82 -4.04 11.30 -19.80
CA VAL A 82 -3.23 10.59 -18.79
C VAL A 82 -4.13 9.83 -17.81
N ALA A 83 -5.21 10.46 -17.33
CA ALA A 83 -6.15 9.81 -16.42
C ALA A 83 -6.84 8.59 -17.07
N LYS A 84 -7.22 8.67 -18.35
CA LYS A 84 -7.77 7.53 -19.09
C LYS A 84 -6.78 6.38 -19.20
N GLU A 85 -5.52 6.67 -19.52
CA GLU A 85 -4.49 5.64 -19.60
C GLU A 85 -4.21 5.00 -18.24
N PHE A 86 -4.21 5.80 -17.16
CA PHE A 86 -4.13 5.29 -15.79
C PHE A 86 -5.26 4.31 -15.47
N LEU A 87 -6.52 4.65 -15.80
CA LEU A 87 -7.66 3.76 -15.58
C LEU A 87 -7.55 2.48 -16.41
N ALA A 88 -7.06 2.57 -17.64
CA ALA A 88 -6.84 1.39 -18.49
C ALA A 88 -5.76 0.45 -17.92
N LYS A 89 -4.68 1.00 -17.34
CA LYS A 89 -3.62 0.20 -16.69
C LYS A 89 -4.02 -0.32 -15.29
N ASN A 90 -4.97 0.33 -14.62
CA ASN A 90 -5.40 -0.02 -13.26
C ASN A 90 -6.91 -0.34 -13.20
N PRO A 91 -7.36 -1.46 -13.81
CA PRO A 91 -8.79 -1.79 -13.89
C PRO A 91 -9.46 -2.08 -12.54
N ARG A 92 -8.68 -2.20 -11.46
CA ARG A 92 -9.17 -2.38 -10.09
C ARG A 92 -9.31 -1.08 -9.31
N TYR A 93 -8.92 0.05 -9.89
CA TYR A 93 -9.10 1.35 -9.25
C TYR A 93 -10.60 1.66 -9.18
N TYR A 94 -11.08 1.98 -7.98
CA TYR A 94 -12.44 2.43 -7.76
C TYR A 94 -12.46 3.96 -7.91
N ALA A 95 -13.05 4.44 -9.02
CA ALA A 95 -13.14 5.86 -9.29
C ALA A 95 -14.20 6.51 -8.38
N SER A 96 -13.74 7.22 -7.36
CA SER A 96 -14.57 8.06 -6.48
C SER A 96 -13.87 9.40 -6.24
N ASN A 97 -14.64 10.45 -5.93
CA ASN A 97 -14.07 11.77 -5.61
C ASN A 97 -13.05 11.67 -4.45
N PRO A 98 -13.34 10.96 -3.33
CA PRO A 98 -12.36 10.80 -2.25
C PRO A 98 -11.06 10.11 -2.69
N ASN A 99 -11.14 9.10 -3.56
CA ASN A 99 -9.95 8.42 -4.08
C ASN A 99 -9.11 9.30 -5.01
N PHE A 100 -9.77 10.14 -5.81
CA PHE A 100 -9.11 11.12 -6.63
C PHE A 100 -8.39 12.16 -5.76
N ASP A 101 -9.12 12.76 -4.81
CA ASP A 101 -8.57 13.75 -3.87
C ASP A 101 -7.37 13.17 -3.11
N ALA A 102 -7.45 11.92 -2.64
CA ALA A 102 -6.34 11.23 -1.97
C ALA A 102 -5.10 11.07 -2.85
N ILE A 103 -5.25 10.70 -4.13
CA ILE A 103 -4.13 10.58 -5.07
C ILE A 103 -3.51 11.94 -5.34
N VAL A 104 -4.34 12.95 -5.59
CA VAL A 104 -3.88 14.32 -5.88
C VAL A 104 -3.14 14.89 -4.67
N SER A 105 -3.70 14.78 -3.46
CA SER A 105 -3.03 15.23 -2.23
C SER A 105 -1.72 14.50 -2.00
N PHE A 106 -1.67 13.18 -2.21
CA PHE A 106 -0.44 12.40 -2.07
C PHE A 106 0.66 12.87 -3.03
N LEU A 107 0.32 13.12 -4.29
CA LEU A 107 1.26 13.62 -5.29
C LEU A 107 1.65 15.09 -5.02
N GLY A 108 0.69 15.93 -4.59
CA GLY A 108 0.93 17.32 -4.21
C GLY A 108 1.91 17.44 -3.06
N GLU A 109 1.74 16.62 -2.01
CA GLU A 109 2.69 16.54 -0.90
C GLU A 109 4.09 16.12 -1.36
N GLN A 110 4.15 15.10 -2.24
CA GLN A 110 5.42 14.54 -2.69
C GLN A 110 6.21 15.48 -3.61
N TYR A 111 5.53 16.20 -4.51
CA TYR A 111 6.19 16.93 -5.60
C TYR A 111 6.07 18.46 -5.50
N LEU A 112 5.01 18.97 -4.90
CA LEU A 112 4.76 20.42 -4.79
C LEU A 112 5.01 20.96 -3.38
N GLY A 113 5.13 20.08 -2.38
CA GLY A 113 5.41 20.45 -0.99
C GLY A 113 4.23 21.08 -0.25
N ASN A 114 3.05 21.14 -0.88
CA ASN A 114 1.82 21.72 -0.33
C ASN A 114 0.64 20.76 -0.52
N SER A 115 -0.21 20.61 0.50
CA SER A 115 -1.39 19.71 0.50
C SER A 115 -2.74 20.42 0.64
N ASN A 116 -2.75 21.76 0.75
CA ASN A 116 -3.93 22.54 1.12
C ASN A 116 -4.64 23.24 -0.05
N GLU A 117 -4.26 22.97 -1.30
CA GLU A 117 -4.93 23.53 -2.47
C GLU A 117 -6.11 22.65 -2.90
N ASP A 118 -7.04 23.23 -3.65
CA ASP A 118 -8.13 22.48 -4.28
C ASP A 118 -7.55 21.37 -5.17
N ALA A 119 -8.21 20.21 -5.22
CA ALA A 119 -7.70 19.05 -5.95
C ALA A 119 -7.55 19.35 -7.45
N ALA A 120 -8.43 20.16 -8.05
CA ALA A 120 -8.34 20.49 -9.48
C ALA A 120 -7.14 21.43 -9.76
N ASP A 121 -6.88 22.39 -8.88
CA ASP A 121 -5.73 23.28 -9.04
C ASP A 121 -4.41 22.53 -8.79
N THR A 122 -4.40 21.59 -7.84
CA THR A 122 -3.25 20.72 -7.56
C THR A 122 -2.96 19.77 -8.72
N GLU A 123 -3.99 19.16 -9.33
CA GLU A 123 -3.86 18.36 -10.55
C GLU A 123 -3.20 19.16 -11.67
N LEU A 124 -3.71 20.37 -11.94
CA LEU A 124 -3.16 21.23 -12.98
C LEU A 124 -1.71 21.65 -12.69
N ALA A 125 -1.38 21.93 -11.43
CA ALA A 125 -0.01 22.22 -11.01
C ALA A 125 0.92 21.02 -11.20
N LEU A 126 0.47 19.81 -10.83
CA LEU A 126 1.20 18.56 -11.06
C LEU A 126 1.40 18.29 -12.55
N TYR A 127 0.40 18.59 -13.39
CA TYR A 127 0.49 18.45 -14.84
C TYR A 127 1.54 19.38 -15.41
N ARG A 128 1.50 20.68 -15.06
CA ARG A 128 2.47 21.68 -15.52
C ARG A 128 3.89 21.41 -15.04
N ALA A 129 4.04 20.79 -13.87
CA ALA A 129 5.34 20.35 -13.34
C ALA A 129 5.84 19.04 -13.99
N GLY A 130 5.04 18.39 -14.84
CA GLY A 130 5.39 17.11 -15.47
C GLY A 130 5.31 15.90 -14.52
N HIS A 131 4.60 16.03 -13.40
CA HIS A 131 4.43 14.97 -12.41
C HIS A 131 3.08 14.26 -12.52
N TRP A 132 2.12 14.80 -13.27
CA TRP A 132 0.88 14.12 -13.62
C TRP A 132 1.10 13.11 -14.75
N THR A 133 1.71 11.98 -14.41
CA THR A 133 2.02 10.88 -15.33
C THR A 133 1.38 9.58 -14.87
N VAL A 134 1.19 8.65 -15.80
CA VAL A 134 0.58 7.35 -15.50
C VAL A 134 1.39 6.55 -14.48
N GLU A 135 2.72 6.63 -14.56
CA GLU A 135 3.64 5.99 -13.62
C GLU A 135 3.47 6.54 -12.20
N ASN A 136 3.40 7.87 -12.06
CA ASN A 136 3.24 8.52 -10.76
C ASN A 136 1.86 8.24 -10.16
N LEU A 137 0.79 8.32 -10.97
CA LEU A 137 -0.56 7.96 -10.54
C LEU A 137 -0.65 6.50 -10.11
N THR A 138 -0.01 5.58 -10.85
CA THR A 138 0.03 4.15 -10.50
C THR A 138 0.81 3.92 -9.21
N SER A 139 1.94 4.60 -9.01
CA SER A 139 2.72 4.51 -7.78
C SER A 139 1.95 5.05 -6.56
N ALA A 140 1.29 6.20 -6.71
CA ALA A 140 0.43 6.78 -5.69
C ALA A 140 -0.74 5.86 -5.34
N TYR A 141 -1.43 5.33 -6.36
CA TYR A 141 -2.51 4.35 -6.20
C TYR A 141 -2.04 3.13 -5.39
N GLN A 142 -0.93 2.50 -5.77
CA GLN A 142 -0.42 1.32 -5.06
C GLN A 142 0.01 1.64 -3.62
N SER A 143 0.58 2.82 -3.39
CA SER A 143 0.98 3.26 -2.05
C SER A 143 -0.24 3.50 -1.15
N LEU A 144 -1.23 4.25 -1.63
CA LEU A 144 -2.46 4.53 -0.89
C LEU A 144 -3.29 3.26 -0.67
N LEU A 145 -3.31 2.34 -1.63
CA LEU A 145 -3.96 1.04 -1.49
C LEU A 145 -3.32 0.21 -0.36
N LYS A 146 -1.99 0.15 -0.31
CA LYS A 146 -1.25 -0.54 0.77
C LYS A 146 -1.45 0.11 2.14
N LEU A 147 -1.62 1.42 2.17
CA LEU A 147 -1.89 2.18 3.39
C LEU A 147 -3.36 2.10 3.84
N GLY A 148 -4.26 1.57 3.01
CA GLY A 148 -5.68 1.49 3.32
C GLY A 148 -6.42 2.82 3.25
N HIS A 149 -5.85 3.82 2.56
CA HIS A 149 -6.41 5.17 2.42
C HIS A 149 -7.40 5.31 1.26
N LEU A 150 -7.51 4.30 0.40
CA LEU A 150 -8.46 4.29 -0.70
C LEU A 150 -9.77 3.62 -0.29
N GLU A 151 -10.87 4.20 -0.73
CA GLU A 151 -12.18 3.58 -0.75
C GLU A 151 -12.18 2.41 -1.72
N VAL A 152 -12.86 1.34 -1.31
CA VAL A 152 -13.12 0.16 -2.14
C VAL A 152 -14.63 0.03 -2.36
N PRO A 153 -15.07 -0.68 -3.40
CA PRO A 153 -16.50 -0.94 -3.62
C PRO A 153 -17.16 -1.55 -2.38
N LYS A 154 -18.47 -1.29 -2.20
CA LYS A 154 -19.23 -1.84 -1.06
C LYS A 154 -19.12 -3.37 -1.04
N GLY A 155 -18.77 -3.93 0.11
CA GLY A 155 -18.57 -5.37 0.28
C GLY A 155 -17.21 -5.88 -0.16
N ALA A 156 -16.35 -5.04 -0.75
CA ALA A 156 -14.94 -5.36 -0.94
C ALA A 156 -14.15 -5.12 0.36
N VAL A 157 -13.05 -5.84 0.49
CA VAL A 157 -12.14 -5.78 1.64
C VAL A 157 -11.01 -4.81 1.31
N ARG A 158 -10.73 -3.86 2.20
CA ARG A 158 -9.54 -3.01 2.12
C ARG A 158 -8.51 -3.36 3.20
N GLU A 159 -7.28 -2.96 2.95
CA GLU A 159 -6.24 -2.95 3.98
C GLU A 159 -6.56 -1.90 5.06
N LEU A 160 -6.22 -2.21 6.32
CA LEU A 160 -6.46 -1.31 7.44
C LEU A 160 -5.41 -0.18 7.47
N THR A 161 -5.88 1.02 7.82
CA THR A 161 -5.00 2.16 8.10
C THR A 161 -4.20 1.95 9.38
N SER A 162 -3.10 2.69 9.55
CA SER A 162 -2.30 2.62 10.78
C SER A 162 -3.10 2.96 12.05
N LYS A 163 -4.07 3.88 11.95
CA LYS A 163 -4.96 4.25 13.06
C LYS A 163 -5.86 3.08 13.47
N GLU A 164 -6.44 2.39 12.49
CA GLU A 164 -7.30 1.22 12.72
C GLU A 164 -6.50 0.04 13.25
N LYS A 165 -5.31 -0.23 12.72
CA LYS A 165 -4.40 -1.24 13.26
C LYS A 165 -4.08 -0.95 14.73
N THR A 166 -3.81 0.31 15.08
CA THR A 166 -3.56 0.71 16.47
C THR A 166 -4.77 0.47 17.37
N ALA A 167 -5.99 0.74 16.88
CA ALA A 167 -7.22 0.44 17.62
C ALA A 167 -7.34 -1.08 17.89
N VAL A 168 -7.14 -1.92 16.88
CA VAL A 168 -7.13 -3.39 17.05
C VAL A 168 -6.07 -3.82 18.07
N LEU A 169 -4.86 -3.27 18.00
CA LEU A 169 -3.80 -3.57 18.97
C LEU A 169 -4.15 -3.14 20.39
N SER A 170 -4.95 -2.09 20.56
CA SER A 170 -5.42 -1.67 21.88
C SER A 170 -6.35 -2.73 22.49
N ALA A 171 -7.24 -3.35 21.69
CA ALA A 171 -8.09 -4.46 22.13
C ALA A 171 -7.26 -5.71 22.49
N VAL A 172 -6.24 -6.04 21.69
CA VAL A 172 -5.30 -7.13 22.00
C VAL A 172 -4.61 -6.91 23.35
N ARG A 173 -4.15 -5.68 23.62
CA ARG A 173 -3.50 -5.32 24.89
C ARG A 173 -4.46 -5.36 26.08
N ALA A 174 -5.74 -5.11 25.84
CA ALA A 174 -6.78 -5.26 26.86
C ALA A 174 -7.13 -6.73 27.16
N GLY A 175 -6.60 -7.68 26.39
CA GLY A 175 -6.89 -9.11 26.52
C GLY A 175 -8.15 -9.56 25.78
N ASP A 176 -8.81 -8.67 25.03
CA ASP A 176 -9.97 -9.00 24.20
C ASP A 176 -9.52 -9.46 22.81
N ILE A 177 -9.06 -10.70 22.75
CA ILE A 177 -8.49 -11.29 21.53
C ILE A 177 -9.58 -11.53 20.47
N GLU A 178 -10.76 -11.99 20.89
CA GLU A 178 -11.88 -12.24 19.98
C GLU A 178 -12.46 -10.93 19.42
N GLY A 179 -12.65 -9.93 20.29
CA GLY A 179 -13.05 -8.58 19.88
C GLY A 179 -12.06 -7.95 18.91
N ALA A 180 -10.76 -8.12 19.12
CA ALA A 180 -9.73 -7.61 18.21
C ALA A 180 -9.84 -8.20 16.78
N VAL A 181 -10.17 -9.50 16.65
CA VAL A 181 -10.39 -10.10 15.33
C VAL A 181 -11.66 -9.54 14.68
N ILE A 182 -12.74 -9.40 15.44
CA ILE A 182 -14.00 -8.83 14.96
C ILE A 182 -13.80 -7.38 14.50
N ASP A 183 -13.10 -6.57 15.30
CA ASP A 183 -12.77 -5.19 14.99
C ASP A 183 -11.93 -5.10 13.71
N TYR A 184 -10.91 -5.96 13.57
CA TYR A 184 -10.08 -6.00 12.37
C TYR A 184 -10.93 -6.24 11.12
N VAL A 185 -11.77 -7.27 11.14
CA VAL A 185 -12.65 -7.62 10.01
C VAL A 185 -13.64 -6.48 9.75
N THR A 186 -14.19 -5.87 10.79
CA THR A 186 -15.14 -4.76 10.70
C THR A 186 -14.50 -3.53 10.04
N TYR A 187 -13.28 -3.16 10.45
CA TYR A 187 -12.53 -2.07 9.82
C TYR A 187 -12.19 -2.36 8.35
N ALA A 188 -11.87 -3.61 8.02
CA ALA A 188 -11.59 -4.04 6.65
C ALA A 188 -12.78 -3.83 5.69
N TYR A 189 -14.02 -3.85 6.21
CA TYR A 189 -15.24 -3.49 5.48
C TYR A 189 -15.68 -2.02 5.66
N GLY A 190 -14.80 -1.15 6.16
CA GLY A 190 -15.13 0.25 6.40
C GLY A 190 -16.16 0.47 7.51
N GLY A 191 -16.17 -0.40 8.52
CA GLY A 191 -17.05 -0.30 9.69
C GLY A 191 -18.44 -0.92 9.52
N LYS A 192 -18.77 -1.46 8.34
CA LYS A 192 -20.08 -2.08 8.07
C LYS A 192 -19.91 -3.48 7.50
N LEU A 193 -20.10 -4.47 8.35
CA LEU A 193 -20.10 -5.88 7.95
C LEU A 193 -21.27 -6.16 6.98
N PRO A 194 -21.03 -6.89 5.88
CA PRO A 194 -22.11 -7.43 5.06
C PRO A 194 -22.97 -8.39 5.89
N LYS A 195 -24.25 -8.52 5.51
CA LYS A 195 -25.15 -9.49 6.15
C LYS A 195 -24.89 -10.88 5.56
N TYR A 196 -24.61 -11.84 6.44
CA TYR A 196 -24.45 -13.25 6.09
C TYR A 196 -25.50 -14.08 6.83
N SER A 197 -25.89 -15.22 6.26
CA SER A 197 -26.91 -16.09 6.86
C SER A 197 -26.37 -16.86 8.06
N SER A 198 -25.05 -17.06 8.12
CA SER A 198 -24.37 -17.71 9.25
C SER A 198 -22.89 -17.33 9.34
N GLN A 199 -22.28 -17.53 10.52
CA GLN A 199 -20.84 -17.39 10.71
C GLN A 199 -20.04 -18.36 9.82
N ARG A 200 -20.55 -19.57 9.58
CA ARG A 200 -19.88 -20.57 8.73
C ARG A 200 -19.82 -20.13 7.28
N GLU A 201 -20.91 -19.54 6.78
CA GLU A 201 -20.96 -18.94 5.45
C GLU A 201 -19.95 -17.79 5.33
N PHE A 202 -19.88 -16.92 6.34
CA PHE A 202 -18.91 -15.84 6.39
C PHE A 202 -17.46 -16.35 6.32
N LEU A 203 -17.11 -17.35 7.15
CA LEU A 203 -15.78 -17.95 7.19
C LEU A 203 -15.40 -18.65 5.88
N ALA A 204 -16.37 -19.28 5.20
CA ALA A 204 -16.14 -19.96 3.94
C ALA A 204 -15.87 -18.98 2.79
N GLN A 205 -16.58 -17.84 2.76
CA GLN A 205 -16.43 -16.82 1.71
C GLN A 205 -15.25 -15.87 1.96
N ASN A 206 -14.87 -15.67 3.24
CA ASN A 206 -13.86 -14.69 3.65
C ASN A 206 -12.71 -15.32 4.45
N SER A 207 -12.34 -16.55 4.12
CA SER A 207 -11.30 -17.32 4.84
C SER A 207 -9.95 -16.59 4.87
N GLU A 208 -9.57 -15.92 3.79
CA GLU A 208 -8.33 -15.16 3.70
C GLU A 208 -8.31 -13.94 4.63
N LEU A 209 -9.41 -13.18 4.67
CA LEU A 209 -9.53 -12.01 5.55
C LEU A 209 -9.46 -12.43 7.01
N VAL A 210 -10.18 -13.49 7.37
CA VAL A 210 -10.17 -14.04 8.73
C VAL A 210 -8.79 -14.59 9.08
N GLY A 211 -8.10 -15.22 8.11
CA GLY A 211 -6.73 -15.66 8.25
C GLY A 211 -5.77 -14.52 8.52
N LYS A 212 -5.84 -13.43 7.73
CA LYS A 212 -5.05 -12.21 7.93
C LYS A 212 -5.30 -11.61 9.31
N ALA A 213 -6.56 -11.47 9.71
CA ALA A 213 -6.95 -10.93 11.01
C ALA A 213 -6.41 -11.80 12.15
N SER A 214 -6.57 -13.13 12.05
CA SER A 214 -6.11 -14.09 13.06
C SER A 214 -4.58 -14.09 13.18
N VAL A 215 -3.86 -14.07 12.07
CA VAL A 215 -2.38 -13.99 12.07
C VAL A 215 -1.90 -12.66 12.66
N PHE A 216 -2.57 -11.55 12.31
CA PHE A 216 -2.25 -10.24 12.87
C PHE A 216 -2.46 -10.21 14.38
N VAL A 217 -3.61 -10.67 14.88
CA VAL A 217 -3.87 -10.70 16.32
C VAL A 217 -2.91 -11.65 17.03
N PHE A 218 -2.72 -12.85 16.51
CA PHE A 218 -1.80 -13.85 17.08
C PHE A 218 -0.35 -13.36 17.16
N SER A 219 0.16 -12.66 16.13
CA SER A 219 1.53 -12.16 16.17
C SER A 219 1.74 -11.08 17.25
N HIS A 220 0.68 -10.37 17.63
CA HIS A 220 0.74 -9.29 18.60
C HIS A 220 0.38 -9.72 20.03
N THR A 221 -0.20 -10.91 20.22
CA THR A 221 -0.32 -11.53 21.54
C THR A 221 1.01 -12.15 22.01
N ARG A 222 1.96 -12.39 21.09
CA ARG A 222 3.25 -13.07 21.33
C ARG A 222 4.45 -12.15 21.10
N THR A 223 4.55 -11.08 21.89
CA THR A 223 5.65 -10.11 21.79
C THR A 223 7.00 -10.65 22.26
N ASP A 224 7.01 -11.82 22.90
CA ASP A 224 8.19 -12.54 23.41
C ASP A 224 8.90 -13.39 22.34
N VAL A 225 8.32 -13.51 21.15
CA VAL A 225 8.84 -14.38 20.08
C VAL A 225 9.85 -13.64 19.21
N ALA A 226 11.06 -14.22 19.07
CA ALA A 226 12.09 -13.70 18.17
C ALA A 226 11.63 -13.65 16.69
N PRO A 227 11.99 -12.62 15.91
CA PRO A 227 11.56 -12.48 14.51
C PRO A 227 11.91 -13.68 13.61
N SER A 228 13.08 -14.29 13.79
CA SER A 228 13.51 -15.49 13.04
C SER A 228 12.61 -16.69 13.30
N ARG A 229 12.20 -16.89 14.56
CA ARG A 229 11.28 -17.94 14.97
C ARG A 229 9.88 -17.72 14.39
N TRP A 230 9.44 -16.47 14.36
CA TRP A 230 8.17 -16.10 13.73
C TRP A 230 8.18 -16.34 12.22
N ALA A 231 9.29 -16.05 11.53
CA ALA A 231 9.46 -16.32 10.11
C ALA A 231 9.37 -17.83 9.78
N GLU A 232 10.07 -18.69 10.54
CA GLU A 232 9.99 -20.15 10.40
C GLU A 232 8.54 -20.64 10.57
N PHE A 233 7.85 -20.16 11.60
CA PHE A 233 6.46 -20.52 11.84
C PHE A 233 5.53 -20.04 10.71
N ARG A 234 5.72 -18.82 10.20
CA ARG A 234 4.94 -18.27 9.07
C ARG A 234 5.03 -19.17 7.84
N HIS A 235 6.22 -19.68 7.51
CA HIS A 235 6.37 -20.63 6.39
C HIS A 235 5.58 -21.93 6.59
N ARG A 236 5.44 -22.39 7.83
CA ARG A 236 4.70 -23.61 8.16
C ARG A 236 3.19 -23.44 8.03
N ILE A 237 2.64 -22.33 8.50
CA ILE A 237 1.20 -22.07 8.47
C ILE A 237 0.70 -21.61 7.10
N ALA A 238 1.59 -21.25 6.17
CA ALA A 238 1.24 -20.81 4.81
C ALA A 238 0.44 -21.86 4.00
N ARG A 239 0.50 -23.14 4.39
CA ARG A 239 -0.21 -24.24 3.73
C ARG A 239 -1.58 -24.54 4.34
N ILE A 240 -1.95 -23.89 5.44
CA ILE A 240 -3.20 -24.15 6.14
C ILE A 240 -4.30 -23.32 5.47
N PRO A 241 -5.35 -23.96 4.90
CA PRO A 241 -6.34 -23.26 4.07
C PRO A 241 -7.29 -22.35 4.86
N MET A 242 -7.46 -22.59 6.16
CA MET A 242 -8.31 -21.80 7.03
C MET A 242 -7.56 -21.51 8.34
N LEU A 243 -7.04 -20.29 8.44
CA LEU A 243 -6.34 -19.82 9.62
C LEU A 243 -7.34 -19.15 10.55
N THR A 244 -7.64 -19.80 11.66
CA THR A 244 -8.38 -19.23 12.79
C THR A 244 -7.46 -19.17 14.01
N LEU A 245 -7.79 -18.35 15.00
CA LEU A 245 -7.00 -18.26 16.24
C LEU A 245 -6.76 -19.63 16.91
N PRO A 246 -7.78 -20.49 17.13
CA PRO A 246 -7.54 -21.81 17.75
C PRO A 246 -6.61 -22.72 16.92
N VAL A 247 -6.68 -22.62 15.59
CA VAL A 247 -5.81 -23.37 14.67
C VAL A 247 -4.37 -22.86 14.76
N LEU A 248 -4.18 -21.53 14.84
CA LEU A 248 -2.86 -20.91 15.01
C LEU A 248 -2.21 -21.29 16.35
N GLU A 249 -2.99 -21.25 17.44
CA GLU A 249 -2.53 -21.67 18.77
C GLU A 249 -2.08 -23.13 18.77
N SER A 250 -2.93 -24.03 18.27
CA SER A 250 -2.60 -25.46 18.17
C SER A 250 -1.38 -25.73 17.28
N ALA A 251 -1.24 -24.99 16.17
CA ALA A 251 -0.10 -25.10 15.28
C ALA A 251 1.19 -24.59 15.93
N TRP A 252 1.09 -23.51 16.71
CA TRP A 252 2.20 -22.91 17.44
C TRP A 252 2.72 -23.83 18.53
N ASP A 253 1.83 -24.43 19.32
CA ASP A 253 2.20 -25.36 20.39
C ASP A 253 2.96 -26.56 19.83
N ARG A 254 2.45 -27.16 18.75
CA ARG A 254 3.15 -28.25 18.03
C ARG A 254 4.51 -27.81 17.49
N PHE A 255 4.61 -26.59 16.97
CA PHE A 255 5.88 -26.04 16.50
C PHE A 255 6.90 -25.89 17.64
N CYS A 256 6.45 -25.45 18.81
CA CYS A 256 7.28 -25.33 20.01
C CYS A 256 7.74 -26.71 20.51
N GLU A 257 6.82 -27.69 20.59
CA GLU A 257 7.11 -29.06 21.00
C GLU A 257 8.13 -29.73 20.08
N GLU A 258 7.96 -29.64 18.76
CA GLU A 258 8.88 -30.22 17.80
C GLU A 258 10.27 -29.59 17.86
N ARG A 259 10.36 -28.27 18.07
CA ARG A 259 11.66 -27.61 18.27
C ARG A 259 12.33 -28.03 19.59
N ALA A 260 11.56 -28.22 20.66
CA ALA A 260 12.09 -28.72 21.93
C ALA A 260 12.52 -30.19 21.83
N ALA A 261 11.85 -30.99 21.01
CA ALA A 261 12.15 -32.40 20.78
C ALA A 261 13.30 -32.64 19.80
N ARG A 262 13.71 -31.64 18.99
CA ARG A 262 14.90 -31.75 18.13
C ARG A 262 16.15 -31.83 19.01
N PRO A 263 16.88 -32.95 19.02
CA PRO A 263 18.14 -33.02 19.75
C PRO A 263 19.13 -32.01 19.15
N ALA A 264 19.91 -31.35 20.00
CA ALA A 264 20.88 -30.30 19.64
C ALA A 264 22.00 -30.74 18.67
N SER A 265 21.94 -31.96 18.12
CA SER A 265 22.97 -32.60 17.31
C SER A 265 22.75 -32.52 15.79
N VAL A 266 21.66 -31.91 15.32
CA VAL A 266 21.51 -31.58 13.88
C VAL A 266 21.69 -30.07 13.72
N VAL A 267 22.92 -29.62 13.95
CA VAL A 267 23.42 -28.40 13.30
C VAL A 267 23.68 -28.79 11.86
N THR A 268 22.69 -28.63 10.98
CA THR A 268 22.98 -28.46 9.57
C THR A 268 23.88 -27.22 9.46
N PRO A 269 25.12 -27.33 8.94
CA PRO A 269 25.93 -26.17 8.66
C PRO A 269 25.30 -25.47 7.46
N THR A 270 24.45 -24.51 7.75
CA THR A 270 24.08 -23.45 6.81
C THR A 270 24.04 -22.14 7.62
N GLU A 271 25.11 -21.95 8.39
CA GLU A 271 25.54 -20.67 8.96
C GLU A 271 26.97 -20.40 8.47
N GLU A 272 27.14 -20.36 7.15
CA GLU A 272 28.16 -19.55 6.51
C GLU A 272 27.44 -18.43 5.77
N GLU A 273 26.83 -17.49 6.51
CA GLU A 273 26.51 -16.13 6.06
C GLU A 273 25.80 -15.33 7.19
N ASN A 274 26.43 -15.22 8.37
CA ASN A 274 26.35 -14.00 9.19
C ASN A 274 27.34 -13.97 10.36
N LYS A 275 28.64 -14.14 10.06
CA LYS A 275 29.71 -13.62 10.91
C LYS A 275 30.29 -12.35 10.29
N GLN A 276 29.48 -11.31 10.20
CA GLN A 276 29.95 -9.92 10.05
C GLN A 276 29.02 -9.00 10.83
N ASP A 277 29.00 -9.20 12.14
CA ASP A 277 28.66 -8.16 13.12
C ASP A 277 29.53 -8.40 14.36
N GLU A 278 30.84 -8.55 14.14
CA GLU A 278 31.77 -8.05 15.13
C GLU A 278 31.70 -6.53 15.00
N SER A 279 31.12 -5.88 16.01
CA SER A 279 31.21 -4.44 16.19
C SER A 279 32.66 -4.04 16.01
N PHE A 280 32.98 -3.44 14.87
CA PHE A 280 34.33 -3.03 14.54
C PHE A 280 34.72 -1.95 15.56
N ASP A 281 35.60 -2.29 16.49
CA ASP A 281 36.02 -1.40 17.57
C ASP A 281 36.92 -0.29 16.98
N PHE A 282 36.28 0.81 16.58
CA PHE A 282 36.94 1.96 15.97
C PHE A 282 38.01 2.60 16.88
N ASP A 283 37.96 2.32 18.18
CA ASP A 283 38.90 2.85 19.16
C ASP A 283 40.23 2.07 19.21
N ASN A 284 40.30 0.89 18.58
CA ASN A 284 41.50 0.04 18.52
C ASN A 284 42.11 -0.09 17.11
N LEU A 285 41.80 0.83 16.21
CA LEU A 285 42.41 0.86 14.88
C LEU A 285 43.87 1.34 14.95
N PRO A 286 44.83 0.63 14.32
CA PRO A 286 46.19 1.13 14.14
C PRO A 286 46.17 2.50 13.45
N ILE A 287 47.01 3.43 13.92
CA ILE A 287 47.07 4.83 13.44
C ILE A 287 47.24 4.92 11.91
N GLU A 288 47.94 3.95 11.31
CA GLU A 288 48.17 3.88 9.87
C GLU A 288 46.88 3.63 9.06
N GLU A 289 45.94 2.89 9.63
CA GLU A 289 44.67 2.52 8.99
C GLU A 289 43.65 3.68 9.08
N LEU A 290 43.66 4.41 10.20
CA LEU A 290 42.94 5.69 10.34
C LEU A 290 43.41 6.73 9.30
N GLY A 291 44.72 6.77 9.01
CA GLY A 291 45.27 7.61 7.97
C GLY A 291 44.73 7.27 6.58
N ARG A 292 44.61 5.97 6.25
CA ARG A 292 44.03 5.51 4.97
C ARG A 292 42.54 5.83 4.84
N LEU A 293 41.76 5.64 5.91
CA LEU A 293 40.33 5.93 5.92
C LEU A 293 40.03 7.43 5.75
N ARG A 294 40.83 8.31 6.37
CA ARG A 294 40.74 9.77 6.15
C ARG A 294 41.10 10.18 4.72
N ALA A 295 42.11 9.56 4.13
CA ALA A 295 42.49 9.83 2.75
C ALA A 295 41.38 9.44 1.75
N LEU A 296 40.68 8.33 2.00
CA LEU A 296 39.55 7.88 1.18
C LEU A 296 38.34 8.81 1.30
N THR A 297 37.99 9.24 2.52
CA THR A 297 36.86 10.16 2.73
C THR A 297 37.09 11.54 2.11
N LEU A 298 38.32 12.08 2.20
CA LEU A 298 38.67 13.34 1.53
C LEU A 298 38.57 13.21 0.00
N ARG A 299 38.94 12.06 -0.55
CA ARG A 299 38.86 11.78 -2.00
C ARG A 299 37.41 11.67 -2.47
N GLU A 300 36.52 11.06 -1.67
CA GLU A 300 35.09 11.01 -1.97
C GLU A 300 34.39 12.37 -1.85
N GLN A 301 34.75 13.17 -0.84
CA GLN A 301 34.20 14.54 -0.70
C GLN A 301 34.64 15.45 -1.86
N SER A 302 35.86 15.28 -2.37
CA SER A 302 36.33 16.01 -3.56
C SER A 302 35.65 15.59 -4.87
N ARG A 303 35.04 14.40 -4.91
CA ARG A 303 34.26 13.90 -6.07
C ARG A 303 32.79 14.34 -6.06
N ARG A 304 32.29 14.82 -4.92
CA ARG A 304 30.91 15.30 -4.74
C ARG A 304 30.77 16.82 -4.86
N LYS A 305 31.87 17.54 -5.13
CA LYS A 305 31.90 18.95 -5.51
C LYS A 305 32.20 19.06 -7.00
#